data_AF-A0AAW8AJU7-F1
#
_entry.id   AF-A0AAW8AJU7-F1
#
_cell.length_a   1.000
_cell.length_b   1.000
_cell.length_c   1.000
_cell.angle_alpha   90.00
_cell.angle_beta   90.00
_cell.angle_gamma   90.00
#
_symmetry.space_group_name_H-M   'P 1'
#
loop_
_entity.id
_entity.type
_entity.pdbx_description
1 polymer ?
#
loop_
_entity_poly.entity_id
_entity_poly.type
_entity_poly.pdbx_seq_one_letter_code
_entity_poly.pdbx_strand_id
1 'polypeptide(L)'
;KPVELTLFSINDFHGNIQPTQPTPLMPRLPDPATGELKAQPAGGVAHLASALAELRSRRPDSLVVAGGDLIGASPLISGLLRDEP
;
A
#
# COMPACT_ATOMS: atom_id res chain seq x y z
N LYS A 1 21.31 0.94 -26.76
CA LYS A 1 19.96 1.36 -27.16
C LYS A 1 19.22 1.82 -25.90
N PRO A 2 18.32 2.82 -25.96
CA PRO A 2 17.48 3.19 -24.82
C PRO A 2 16.60 2.01 -24.40
N VAL A 3 16.29 1.93 -23.11
CA VAL A 3 15.36 0.95 -22.51
C VAL A 3 14.28 1.72 -21.77
N GLU A 4 13.03 1.28 -21.89
CA GLU A 4 11.92 1.83 -21.11
C GLU A 4 11.88 1.11 -19.76
N LEU A 5 11.76 1.88 -18.67
CA LEU A 5 11.75 1.36 -17.31
C LEU A 5 10.54 1.91 -16.57
N THR A 6 9.79 1.04 -15.89
CA THR A 6 8.72 1.48 -14.99
C THR A 6 9.17 1.51 -13.55
N LEU A 7 8.94 2.64 -12.90
CA LEU A 7 9.18 2.81 -11.48
C LEU A 7 7.86 2.82 -10.71
N PHE A 8 7.71 1.90 -9.77
CA PHE A 8 6.66 1.97 -8.76
C PHE A 8 7.25 2.53 -7.48
N SER A 9 6.68 3.60 -6.93
CA SER A 9 7.20 4.22 -5.71
C SER A 9 6.15 4.32 -4.60
N ILE A 10 6.65 4.23 -3.37
CA ILE A 10 5.90 4.54 -2.14
C ILE A 10 6.73 5.46 -1.25
N ASN A 11 6.08 6.24 -0.39
CA ASN A 11 6.69 7.02 0.68
C ASN A 11 5.76 7.02 1.90
N ASP A 12 6.24 7.54 3.04
CA ASP A 12 5.42 7.87 4.21
C ASP A 12 4.53 6.71 4.68
N PHE A 13 5.03 5.47 4.53
CA PHE A 13 4.26 4.29 4.86
C PHE A 13 4.03 4.19 6.37
N HIS A 14 4.92 4.73 7.21
CA HIS A 14 4.75 4.85 8.66
C HIS A 14 4.20 3.59 9.33
N GLY A 15 4.62 2.39 8.93
CA GLY A 15 4.17 1.12 9.53
C GLY A 15 2.66 0.83 9.39
N ASN A 16 2.00 1.30 8.33
CA ASN A 16 0.59 1.02 8.02
C ASN A 16 0.37 -0.42 7.50
N ILE A 17 0.77 -1.40 8.30
CA ILE A 17 0.80 -2.84 7.95
C ILE A 17 -0.61 -3.43 7.89
N GLN A 18 -1.50 -2.98 8.76
CA GLN A 18 -2.79 -3.61 9.00
C GLN A 18 -3.79 -3.40 7.86
N PRO A 19 -4.51 -4.45 7.42
CA PRO A 19 -5.46 -4.34 6.33
C PRO A 19 -6.86 -3.89 6.75
N THR A 20 -7.24 -4.04 8.04
CA THR A 20 -8.64 -3.93 8.44
C THR A 20 -8.92 -3.23 9.77
N GLN A 21 -8.19 -3.45 10.87
CA GLN A 21 -8.45 -2.76 12.15
C GLN A 21 -7.22 -2.58 13.08
N PRO A 22 -7.02 -1.37 13.63
CA PRO A 22 -7.56 -0.09 13.15
C PRO A 22 -7.14 0.17 11.69
N THR A 23 -8.10 0.35 10.78
CA THR A 23 -7.77 0.77 9.40
C THR A 23 -7.22 2.19 9.46
N PRO A 24 -6.04 2.45 8.88
CA PRO A 24 -5.47 3.79 8.94
C PRO A 24 -6.29 4.83 8.17
N LEU A 25 -7.08 4.39 7.17
CA LEU A 25 -7.96 5.27 6.41
C LEU A 25 -9.22 4.54 5.91
N MET A 26 -10.35 5.25 5.91
CA MET A 26 -11.64 4.79 5.37
C MET A 26 -12.19 5.80 4.36
N PRO A 27 -11.53 6.00 3.19
CA PRO A 27 -12.01 6.95 2.19
C PRO A 27 -13.41 6.55 1.68
N ARG A 28 -14.21 7.55 1.32
CA ARG A 28 -15.46 7.32 0.61
C ARG A 28 -15.19 7.17 -0.88
N LEU A 29 -15.34 5.95 -1.38
CA LEU A 29 -15.13 5.61 -2.78
C LEU A 29 -16.41 5.02 -3.37
N PRO A 30 -16.64 5.13 -4.70
CA PRO A 30 -17.76 4.45 -5.35
C PRO A 30 -17.66 2.94 -5.16
N ASP A 31 -18.77 2.33 -4.75
CA ASP A 31 -18.94 0.89 -4.67
C ASP A 31 -18.84 0.29 -6.08
N PRO A 32 -17.97 -0.70 -6.34
CA PRO A 32 -17.83 -1.27 -7.68
C PRO A 32 -19.09 -1.93 -8.24
N ALA A 33 -20.00 -2.38 -7.37
CA ALA A 33 -21.25 -3.02 -7.74
C ALA A 33 -22.41 -2.03 -7.88
N THR A 34 -22.50 -1.04 -7.00
CA THR A 34 -23.66 -0.11 -6.95
C THR A 34 -23.37 1.32 -7.41
N GLY A 35 -22.10 1.71 -7.49
CA GLY A 35 -21.67 3.09 -7.78
C GLY A 35 -21.86 4.08 -6.62
N GLU A 36 -22.44 3.64 -5.49
CA GLU A 36 -22.70 4.49 -4.32
C GLU A 36 -21.41 4.83 -3.56
N LEU A 37 -21.26 6.07 -3.10
CA LEU A 37 -20.12 6.46 -2.27
C LEU A 37 -20.20 5.87 -0.86
N LYS A 38 -19.37 4.86 -0.59
CA LYS A 38 -19.28 4.18 0.73
C LYS A 38 -17.87 4.27 1.30
N ALA A 39 -17.78 4.29 2.62
CA ALA A 39 -16.50 4.18 3.31
C ALA A 39 -15.92 2.79 3.07
N GLN A 40 -14.70 2.73 2.51
CA GLN A 40 -14.03 1.49 2.17
C GLN A 40 -12.64 1.47 2.83
N PRO A 41 -12.17 0.32 3.33
CA PRO A 41 -10.82 0.22 3.89
C PRO A 41 -9.77 0.47 2.80
N ALA A 42 -8.78 1.31 3.12
CA ALA A 42 -7.66 1.59 2.23
C ALA A 42 -6.32 1.44 2.97
N GLY A 43 -5.33 0.87 2.27
CA GLY A 43 -3.99 0.61 2.80
C GLY A 43 -3.77 -0.84 3.21
N GLY A 44 -2.78 -1.07 4.07
CA GLY A 44 -2.34 -2.39 4.50
C GLY A 44 -1.29 -3.00 3.57
N VAL A 45 -0.27 -3.63 4.17
CA VAL A 45 0.88 -4.16 3.41
C VAL A 45 0.48 -5.30 2.47
N ALA A 46 -0.49 -6.14 2.86
CA ALA A 46 -0.97 -7.25 2.04
C ALA A 46 -1.65 -6.77 0.74
N HIS A 47 -2.42 -5.68 0.82
CA HIS A 47 -3.06 -5.07 -0.34
C HIS A 47 -2.02 -4.43 -1.26
N LEU A 48 -1.09 -3.66 -0.70
CA LEU A 48 0.02 -3.04 -1.43
C LEU A 48 0.88 -4.10 -2.15
N ALA A 49 1.25 -5.18 -1.46
CA ALA A 49 2.04 -6.26 -2.03
C ALA A 49 1.33 -6.96 -3.20
N SER A 50 0.03 -7.25 -3.04
CA SER A 50 -0.78 -7.87 -4.09
C SER A 50 -0.89 -6.98 -5.32
N ALA A 51 -1.18 -5.69 -5.13
CA ALA A 51 -1.27 -4.73 -6.23
C ALA A 51 0.08 -4.55 -6.95
N LEU A 52 1.19 -4.45 -6.21
CA LEU A 52 2.52 -4.36 -6.82
C LEU A 52 2.90 -5.62 -7.59
N ALA A 53 2.57 -6.82 -7.08
CA ALA A 53 2.84 -8.07 -7.78
C ALA A 53 2.09 -8.13 -9.12
N GLU A 54 0.81 -7.74 -9.15
CA GLU A 54 0.02 -7.67 -10.37
C GLU A 54 0.56 -6.62 -11.37
N LEU A 55 0.91 -5.44 -10.89
CA LEU A 55 1.44 -4.37 -11.74
C LEU A 55 2.80 -4.73 -12.34
N ARG A 56 3.65 -5.44 -11.59
CA ARG A 56 4.96 -5.92 -12.05
C ARG A 56 4.86 -7.08 -13.03
N SER A 57 3.86 -7.97 -12.90
CA SER A 57 3.69 -9.08 -13.86
C SER A 57 3.41 -8.58 -15.29
N ARG A 58 2.84 -7.38 -15.41
CA ARG A 58 2.56 -6.70 -16.68
C ARG A 58 3.73 -5.85 -17.21
N ARG A 59 4.80 -5.67 -16.42
CA ARG A 59 5.92 -4.75 -16.72
C ARG A 59 7.26 -5.40 -16.36
N PRO A 60 7.88 -6.16 -17.29
CA PRO A 60 9.08 -6.95 -17.00
C PRO A 60 10.27 -6.08 -16.58
N ASP A 61 10.44 -4.91 -17.21
CA ASP A 61 11.46 -3.92 -16.85
C ASP A 61 10.89 -2.94 -15.81
N SER A 62 10.73 -3.42 -14.58
CA SER A 62 10.21 -2.61 -13.48
C SER A 62 11.01 -2.70 -12.18
N LEU A 63 11.04 -1.58 -11.46
CA LEU A 63 11.63 -1.44 -10.13
C LEU A 63 10.59 -0.94 -9.13
N VAL A 64 10.72 -1.36 -7.87
CA VAL A 64 9.97 -0.79 -6.75
C VAL A 64 10.96 0.02 -5.90
N VAL A 65 10.63 1.27 -5.60
CA VAL A 65 11.46 2.16 -4.80
C VAL A 65 10.65 2.73 -3.63
N ALA A 66 11.25 2.69 -2.44
CA ALA A 66 10.70 3.33 -1.27
C ALA A 66 11.43 4.64 -0.99
N GLY A 67 10.69 5.74 -0.92
CA GLY A 67 11.20 7.11 -0.81
C GLY A 67 11.56 7.57 0.60
N GLY A 68 11.47 6.70 1.61
CA GLY A 68 11.70 7.04 3.02
C GLY A 68 10.42 6.96 3.86
N ASP A 69 10.56 7.24 5.16
CA ASP A 69 9.48 7.31 6.15
C ASP A 69 8.57 6.08 6.18
N LEU A 70 9.20 4.91 6.03
CA LEU A 70 8.50 3.62 6.07
C LEU A 70 8.18 3.16 7.49
N ILE A 71 8.95 3.65 8.45
CA ILE A 71 8.89 3.30 9.88
C ILE A 71 8.81 4.57 10.72
N GLY A 72 8.31 4.45 11.96
CA GLY A 72 8.09 5.60 12.85
C GLY A 72 6.73 6.26 12.63
N ALA A 73 6.20 6.96 13.65
CA ALA A 73 4.83 7.48 13.72
C ALA A 73 3.71 6.43 13.51
N SER A 74 4.05 5.14 13.59
CA SER A 74 3.15 4.04 13.30
C SER A 74 2.03 3.89 14.33
N PRO A 75 0.85 3.37 13.94
CA PRO A 75 -0.19 3.00 14.89
C PRO A 75 0.41 2.09 15.98
N LEU A 76 -0.02 2.27 17.24
CA LEU A 76 0.52 1.62 18.46
C LEU A 76 0.90 0.14 18.31
N ILE A 77 0.20 -0.61 17.46
CA ILE A 77 0.45 -2.04 17.22
C ILE A 77 1.74 -2.32 16.42
N SER A 78 2.11 -1.52 15.40
CA SER A 78 3.35 -1.76 14.63
C SER A 78 4.61 -1.52 15.48
N GLY A 79 4.55 -0.54 16.40
CA GLY A 79 5.61 -0.31 17.38
C GLY A 79 5.75 -1.40 18.47
N LEU A 80 4.65 -2.08 18.83
CA LEU A 80 4.66 -3.12 19.88
C LEU A 80 5.13 -4.50 19.37
N LEU A 81 4.99 -4.79 18.07
CA LEU A 81 5.33 -6.08 17.46
C LEU A 81 6.59 -6.07 16.57
N ARG A 82 7.38 -4.98 16.57
CA ARG A 82 8.61 -4.83 15.76
C ARG A 82 8.41 -5.12 14.25
N ASP A 83 7.25 -4.81 13.70
CA ASP A 83 6.92 -5.05 12.29
C ASP A 83 6.96 -6.53 11.84
N GLU A 84 6.69 -7.49 12.74
CA GLU A 84 6.44 -8.88 12.34
C GLU A 84 4.94 -9.12 12.00
N PRO A 85 4.61 -9.89 10.93
CA PRO A 85 3.24 -10.18 10.51
C PRO A 85 2.47 -11.13 11.44
#